data_AF-A0A0U2P3F8-F1
#
_entry.id   AF-A0A0U2P3F8-F1
#
_cell.length_a   1.000
_cell.length_b   1.000
_cell.length_c   1.000
_cell.angle_alpha   90.00
_cell.angle_beta   90.00
_cell.angle_gamma   90.00
#
_symmetry.space_group_name_H-M   'P 1'
#
loop_
_entity.id
_entity.type
_entity.pdbx_description
1 polymer ?
#
loop_
_entity_poly.entity_id
_entity_poly.type
_entity_poly.pdbx_seq_one_letter_code
_entity_poly.pdbx_strand_id
1 'polypeptide(L)'
;MTVHSPLLCSLLLGTLVLSGCKMRSQLPQAPKESTLPCWVQSPKQANQLGFVGTAAPLSATPNGSELASRTRALKKLAAYYNIQLQRRDVQNVTHDQPMQALSSGHTVYYSTPFNTEDTQYSYVSFEPLKTSATCAVRQCDFVQCQLAWLCDNDTHSQVLGVSYYTASPHEQLQISERNATTVASFLMQAQVNAKEYLKQRAISYQGNVHHEVNYNRNGEVDARGTPTRLALHQSCQYGSTLIGQYKPVDQAVLNAPVLPDINDMTQQGKLVLGAFGEDGTMTSDNLLSTAIRLAIQDALIELAKNKGITIETQVAVTQHKGHYLLESSEFTINEHVSGELIDLKIQYKNDVPVIYVWLLEK
;
A
#
# COMPACT_ATOMS: atom_id res chain seq x y z
N MET A 1 -89.25 29.02 -51.11
CA MET A 1 -88.47 29.29 -52.33
C MET A 1 -87.00 29.16 -51.95
N THR A 2 -86.33 28.18 -52.58
CA THR A 2 -84.88 28.08 -52.89
C THR A 2 -83.88 28.49 -51.78
N VAL A 3 -82.92 27.67 -51.35
CA VAL A 3 -81.74 27.23 -52.13
C VAL A 3 -80.94 26.16 -51.34
N HIS A 4 -80.48 25.13 -52.09
CA HIS A 4 -79.33 24.19 -51.99
C HIS A 4 -78.87 23.55 -50.66
N SER A 5 -78.80 22.20 -50.55
CA SER A 5 -77.90 21.17 -51.16
C SER A 5 -76.52 21.01 -50.47
N PRO A 6 -75.98 19.77 -50.37
CA PRO A 6 -75.33 19.29 -49.16
C PRO A 6 -73.80 19.24 -49.19
N LEU A 7 -73.25 19.13 -47.97
CA LEU A 7 -71.84 18.98 -47.62
C LEU A 7 -71.18 17.76 -48.30
N LEU A 8 -69.99 18.01 -48.85
CA LEU A 8 -69.05 17.01 -49.30
C LEU A 8 -67.87 16.91 -48.33
N CYS A 9 -67.61 15.66 -47.98
CA CYS A 9 -66.49 15.07 -47.26
C CYS A 9 -65.13 15.64 -47.67
N SER A 10 -64.24 15.90 -46.69
CA SER A 10 -62.79 15.90 -46.89
C SER A 10 -62.08 15.60 -45.57
N LEU A 11 -61.67 14.34 -45.43
CA LEU A 11 -60.69 13.87 -44.45
C LEU A 11 -59.32 14.49 -44.76
N LEU A 12 -58.75 15.22 -43.80
CA LEU A 12 -57.35 15.61 -43.81
C LEU A 12 -56.60 14.78 -42.77
N LEU A 13 -55.90 13.74 -43.25
CA LEU A 13 -54.91 12.99 -42.50
C LEU A 13 -53.74 13.92 -42.15
N GLY A 14 -53.58 14.21 -40.85
CA GLY A 14 -52.40 14.87 -40.32
C GLY A 14 -51.22 13.91 -40.25
N THR A 15 -50.15 14.20 -41.00
CA THR A 15 -48.85 13.54 -40.92
C THR A 15 -48.11 13.99 -39.66
N LEU A 16 -47.99 13.09 -38.68
CA LEU A 16 -47.07 13.23 -37.55
C LEU A 16 -45.62 13.08 -38.06
N VAL A 17 -44.91 14.20 -38.17
CA VAL A 17 -43.45 14.21 -38.36
C VAL A 17 -42.80 14.01 -37.00
N LEU A 18 -42.35 12.78 -36.74
CA LEU A 18 -41.49 12.44 -35.61
C LEU A 18 -40.11 13.08 -35.82
N SER A 19 -39.88 14.20 -35.14
CA SER A 19 -38.57 14.83 -34.99
C SER A 19 -37.65 13.92 -34.17
N GLY A 20 -36.89 13.06 -34.84
CA GLY A 20 -35.85 12.26 -34.21
C GLY A 20 -34.78 13.15 -33.58
N CYS A 21 -34.60 13.07 -32.27
CA CYS A 21 -33.42 13.60 -31.60
C CYS A 21 -32.19 12.90 -32.17
N LYS A 22 -31.37 13.64 -32.94
CA LYS A 22 -30.01 13.22 -33.27
C LYS A 22 -29.22 13.20 -31.97
N MET A 23 -29.12 12.01 -31.38
CA MET A 23 -28.18 11.71 -30.32
C MET A 23 -26.79 11.98 -30.90
N ARG A 24 -26.24 13.15 -30.58
CA ARG A 24 -24.89 13.55 -30.98
C ARG A 24 -23.95 12.68 -30.16
N SER A 25 -23.49 11.60 -30.74
CA SER A 25 -22.44 10.75 -30.20
C SER A 25 -21.22 11.63 -29.96
N GLN A 26 -21.03 12.09 -28.72
CA GLN A 26 -19.75 12.62 -28.30
C GLN A 26 -18.79 11.45 -28.39
N LEU A 27 -17.87 11.52 -29.35
CA LEU A 27 -16.67 10.71 -29.36
C LEU A 27 -16.06 10.71 -27.95
N PRO A 28 -15.58 9.57 -27.43
CA PRO A 28 -14.87 9.53 -26.16
C PRO A 28 -13.76 10.58 -26.22
N GLN A 29 -13.87 11.62 -25.40
CA GLN A 29 -12.77 12.55 -25.22
C GLN A 29 -11.58 11.72 -24.74
N ALA A 30 -10.42 11.90 -25.39
CA ALA A 30 -9.18 11.33 -24.91
C ALA A 30 -9.04 11.63 -23.40
N PRO A 31 -8.58 10.67 -22.57
CA PRO A 31 -8.44 10.89 -21.14
C PRO A 31 -7.64 12.17 -20.91
N LYS A 32 -8.25 13.15 -20.26
CA LYS A 32 -7.57 14.39 -19.89
C LYS A 32 -6.47 14.00 -18.92
N GLU A 33 -5.21 14.20 -19.28
CA GLU A 33 -4.09 13.91 -18.39
C GLU A 33 -4.28 14.68 -17.08
N SER A 34 -4.50 13.93 -15.99
CA SER A 34 -4.63 14.51 -14.66
C SER A 34 -3.25 15.02 -14.23
N THR A 35 -3.18 16.27 -13.81
CA THR A 35 -1.94 16.91 -13.35
C THR A 35 -2.07 17.29 -11.88
N LEU A 36 -0.99 17.11 -11.13
CA LEU A 36 -0.86 17.48 -9.73
C LEU A 36 0.42 18.30 -9.54
N PRO A 37 0.53 19.14 -8.51
CA PRO A 37 1.81 19.67 -8.11
C PRO A 37 2.78 18.54 -7.81
N CYS A 38 4.02 18.64 -8.28
CA CYS A 38 5.01 17.57 -8.13
C CYS A 38 5.25 17.20 -6.66
N TRP A 39 5.11 18.16 -5.73
CA TRP A 39 5.25 17.92 -4.29
C TRP A 39 4.16 17.00 -3.70
N VAL A 40 3.03 16.79 -4.39
CA VAL A 40 2.01 15.82 -3.95
C VAL A 40 2.52 14.40 -4.08
N GLN A 41 3.19 14.08 -5.20
CA GLN A 41 3.70 12.73 -5.49
C GLN A 41 5.17 12.54 -5.10
N SER A 42 5.92 13.62 -4.93
CA SER A 42 7.33 13.62 -4.53
C SER A 42 7.59 14.81 -3.60
N PRO A 43 7.19 14.72 -2.31
CA PRO A 43 7.26 15.84 -1.38
C PRO A 43 8.70 16.19 -0.95
N LYS A 44 9.67 15.34 -1.25
CA LYS A 44 11.09 15.67 -1.18
C LYS A 44 11.49 16.47 -2.43
N GLN A 45 11.90 17.73 -2.25
CA GLN A 45 12.44 18.60 -3.29
C GLN A 45 13.91 18.90 -3.00
N ALA A 46 14.82 18.43 -3.87
CA ALA A 46 16.27 18.52 -3.65
C ALA A 46 16.65 17.97 -2.24
N ASN A 47 17.17 18.83 -1.35
CA ASN A 47 17.56 18.47 0.02
C ASN A 47 16.47 18.75 1.07
N GLN A 48 15.28 19.16 0.66
CA GLN A 48 14.19 19.54 1.54
C GLN A 48 13.10 18.47 1.54
N LEU A 49 12.86 17.88 2.70
CA LEU A 49 11.72 17.02 2.93
C LEU A 49 10.53 17.86 3.41
N GLY A 50 9.38 17.70 2.77
CA GLY A 50 8.12 18.22 3.30
C GLY A 50 7.04 17.17 3.41
N PHE A 51 5.88 17.62 3.88
CA PHE A 51 4.80 16.75 4.29
C PHE A 51 3.49 17.23 3.68
N VAL A 52 2.74 16.29 3.13
CA VAL A 52 1.48 16.56 2.45
C VAL A 52 0.32 16.21 3.36
N GLY A 53 -0.58 17.18 3.51
CA GLY A 53 -1.88 17.00 4.13
C GLY A 53 -2.98 17.08 3.08
N THR A 54 -3.98 16.22 3.24
CA THR A 54 -5.14 16.12 2.35
C THR A 54 -6.41 16.39 3.14
N ALA A 55 -7.45 16.91 2.50
CA ALA A 55 -8.79 17.04 3.06
C ALA A 55 -9.84 16.88 1.94
N ALA A 56 -11.09 16.64 2.33
CA ALA A 56 -12.20 16.72 1.38
C ALA A 56 -12.20 18.09 0.69
N PRO A 57 -12.58 18.17 -0.59
CA PRO A 57 -12.41 19.37 -1.42
C PRO A 57 -13.34 20.51 -0.98
N LEU A 58 -14.43 20.17 -0.28
CA LEU A 58 -15.45 21.10 0.19
C LEU A 58 -15.65 20.95 1.70
N SER A 59 -15.94 22.07 2.35
CA SER A 59 -16.25 22.15 3.78
C SER A 59 -17.44 23.07 4.01
N ALA A 60 -18.25 22.76 5.01
CA ALA A 60 -19.32 23.66 5.49
C ALA A 60 -18.76 24.92 6.16
N THR A 61 -17.51 24.87 6.64
CA THR A 61 -16.82 26.02 7.23
C THR A 61 -16.01 26.74 6.16
N PRO A 62 -16.04 28.08 6.08
CA PRO A 62 -15.19 28.85 5.18
C PRO A 62 -13.72 28.45 5.34
N ASN A 63 -13.06 28.12 4.22
CA ASN A 63 -11.67 27.65 4.15
C ASN A 63 -11.38 26.37 5.00
N GLY A 64 -12.41 25.67 5.47
CA GLY A 64 -12.26 24.55 6.40
C GLY A 64 -11.41 23.40 5.83
N SER A 65 -11.53 23.12 4.54
CA SER A 65 -10.72 22.11 3.84
C SER A 65 -9.24 22.49 3.81
N GLU A 66 -8.94 23.74 3.51
CA GLU A 66 -7.56 24.24 3.50
C GLU A 66 -6.95 24.16 4.90
N LEU A 67 -7.64 24.68 5.91
CA LEU A 67 -7.19 24.61 7.31
C LEU A 67 -6.97 23.17 7.78
N ALA A 68 -7.87 22.26 7.43
CA ALA A 68 -7.75 20.84 7.75
C ALA A 68 -6.53 20.20 7.07
N SER A 69 -6.33 20.45 5.77
CA SER A 69 -5.18 19.92 5.03
C SER A 69 -3.85 20.48 5.56
N ARG A 70 -3.74 21.80 5.82
CA ARG A 70 -2.56 22.41 6.46
C ARG A 70 -2.27 21.84 7.85
N THR A 71 -3.32 21.67 8.67
CA THR A 71 -3.19 21.08 10.01
C THR A 71 -2.69 19.64 9.95
N ARG A 72 -3.21 18.83 9.03
CA ARG A 72 -2.76 17.44 8.83
C ARG A 72 -1.30 17.39 8.37
N ALA A 73 -0.92 18.26 7.42
CA ALA A 73 0.47 18.39 6.99
C ALA A 73 1.40 18.74 8.17
N LEU A 74 1.03 19.74 8.98
CA LEU A 74 1.78 20.17 10.17
C LEU A 74 1.96 19.03 11.18
N LYS A 75 0.89 18.29 11.47
CA LYS A 75 0.94 17.15 12.39
C LYS A 75 1.91 16.06 11.90
N LYS A 76 1.95 15.79 10.59
CA LYS A 76 2.89 14.82 10.00
C LYS A 76 4.34 15.29 10.14
N LEU A 77 4.61 16.55 9.79
CA LEU A 77 5.94 17.14 9.97
C LEU A 77 6.39 17.05 11.43
N ALA A 78 5.52 17.44 12.36
CA ALA A 78 5.81 17.41 13.78
C ALA A 78 6.06 15.99 14.29
N ALA A 79 5.25 15.01 13.86
CA ALA A 79 5.44 13.61 14.22
C ALA A 79 6.79 13.07 13.70
N TYR A 80 7.15 13.38 12.45
CA TYR A 80 8.42 12.94 11.86
C TYR A 80 9.64 13.52 12.60
N TYR A 81 9.64 14.80 12.91
CA TYR A 81 10.74 15.46 13.63
C TYR A 81 10.65 15.38 15.16
N ASN A 82 9.67 14.64 15.70
CA ASN A 82 9.41 14.55 17.15
C ASN A 82 9.21 15.91 17.84
N ILE A 83 8.52 16.83 17.15
CA ILE A 83 8.15 18.14 17.68
C ILE A 83 6.81 18.00 18.40
N GLN A 84 6.78 18.33 19.69
CA GLN A 84 5.53 18.35 20.44
C GLN A 84 4.75 19.64 20.14
N LEU A 85 3.68 19.51 19.34
CA LEU A 85 2.78 20.64 19.06
C LEU A 85 1.96 21.01 20.30
N GLN A 86 1.92 22.30 20.60
CA GLN A 86 1.01 22.87 21.59
C GLN A 86 -0.35 23.17 20.95
N ARG A 87 -1.40 23.28 21.77
CA ARG A 87 -2.75 23.63 21.28
C ARG A 87 -2.76 24.90 20.42
N ARG A 88 -1.98 25.91 20.83
CA ARG A 88 -1.81 27.17 20.09
C ARG A 88 -1.21 26.97 18.68
N ASP A 89 -0.31 26.01 18.51
CA ASP A 89 0.32 25.76 17.21
C ASP A 89 -0.70 25.23 16.20
N VAL A 90 -1.65 24.42 16.65
CA VAL A 90 -2.73 23.92 15.81
C VAL A 90 -3.80 24.99 15.55
N GLN A 91 -4.11 25.80 16.56
CA GLN A 91 -5.10 26.89 16.45
C GLN A 91 -4.62 28.06 15.57
N ASN A 92 -3.31 28.28 15.50
CA ASN A 92 -2.71 29.34 14.69
C ASN A 92 -2.51 28.94 13.22
N VAL A 93 -2.90 27.73 12.81
CA VAL A 93 -2.96 27.38 11.39
C VAL A 93 -4.05 28.22 10.74
N THR A 94 -3.67 29.14 9.86
CA THR A 94 -4.60 29.98 9.11
C THR A 94 -4.50 29.71 7.60
N HIS A 95 -5.37 30.33 6.81
CA HIS A 95 -5.39 30.22 5.34
C HIS A 95 -4.59 31.36 4.66
N ASP A 96 -4.49 32.51 5.32
CA ASP A 96 -3.90 33.75 4.81
C ASP A 96 -2.38 33.84 5.04
N GLN A 97 -1.85 33.16 6.05
CA GLN A 97 -0.42 33.21 6.38
C GLN A 97 0.33 32.07 5.69
N PRO A 98 1.37 32.37 4.88
CA PRO A 98 2.19 31.33 4.23
C PRO A 98 3.25 30.73 5.16
N MET A 99 3.42 31.28 6.35
CA MET A 99 4.39 30.79 7.34
C MET A 99 3.84 30.91 8.76
N GLN A 100 4.36 30.08 9.66
CA GLN A 100 3.99 30.08 11.07
C GLN A 100 5.20 29.77 11.95
N ALA A 101 5.41 30.56 13.00
CA ALA A 101 6.33 30.23 14.08
C ALA A 101 5.65 29.27 15.07
N LEU A 102 6.28 28.13 15.35
CA LEU A 102 5.81 27.14 16.30
C LEU A 102 6.32 27.47 17.72
N SER A 103 5.59 26.99 18.72
CA SER A 103 5.99 27.08 20.12
C SER A 103 7.36 26.47 20.43
N SER A 104 7.82 25.54 19.61
CA SER A 104 9.12 24.88 19.70
C SER A 104 10.29 25.71 19.17
N GLY A 105 10.04 26.93 18.67
CA GLY A 105 11.05 27.80 18.08
C GLY A 105 11.32 27.54 16.59
N HIS A 106 10.70 26.52 16.00
CA HIS A 106 10.79 26.25 14.56
C HIS A 106 9.84 27.15 13.77
N THR A 107 10.22 27.51 12.56
CA THR A 107 9.32 28.16 11.59
C THR A 107 8.95 27.16 10.50
N VAL A 108 7.67 27.09 10.18
CA VAL A 108 7.16 26.25 9.09
C VAL A 108 6.57 27.13 7.98
N TYR A 109 6.65 26.63 6.75
CA TYR A 109 6.15 27.27 5.55
C TYR A 109 5.09 26.38 4.90
N TYR A 110 3.95 26.97 4.55
CA TYR A 110 2.86 26.33 3.85
C TYR A 110 2.94 26.65 2.34
N SER A 111 2.64 25.68 1.50
CA SER A 111 2.42 25.95 0.07
C SER A 111 1.12 26.72 -0.13
N THR A 112 0.97 27.31 -1.31
CA THR A 112 -0.36 27.62 -1.83
C THR A 112 -1.21 26.34 -1.87
N PRO A 113 -2.49 26.41 -1.49
CA PRO A 113 -3.41 25.29 -1.57
C PRO A 113 -3.57 24.81 -3.02
N PHE A 114 -3.69 23.50 -3.21
CA PHE A 114 -4.06 22.92 -4.51
C PHE A 114 -5.31 22.07 -4.35
N ASN A 115 -6.32 22.29 -5.20
CA ASN A 115 -7.59 21.60 -5.10
C ASN A 115 -7.88 20.81 -6.39
N THR A 116 -8.35 19.58 -6.23
CA THR A 116 -8.96 18.78 -7.29
C THR A 116 -10.47 18.66 -7.02
N GLU A 117 -11.19 17.96 -7.91
CA GLU A 117 -12.62 17.68 -7.69
C GLU A 117 -12.86 16.87 -6.41
N ASP A 118 -11.89 16.05 -5.99
CA ASP A 118 -12.03 15.11 -4.88
C ASP A 118 -11.15 15.41 -3.66
N THR A 119 -10.19 16.35 -3.75
CA THR A 119 -9.19 16.54 -2.69
C THR A 119 -8.57 17.92 -2.65
N GLN A 120 -8.54 18.49 -1.44
CA GLN A 120 -7.75 19.65 -1.08
C GLN A 120 -6.38 19.21 -0.56
N TYR A 121 -5.30 19.70 -1.17
CA TYR A 121 -3.92 19.44 -0.80
C TYR A 121 -3.26 20.68 -0.20
N SER A 122 -2.43 20.45 0.81
CA SER A 122 -1.47 21.42 1.35
C SER A 122 -0.13 20.74 1.62
N TYR A 123 0.95 21.49 1.45
CA TYR A 123 2.30 21.06 1.76
C TYR A 123 2.88 21.92 2.89
N VAL A 124 3.67 21.30 3.77
CA VAL A 124 4.40 21.99 4.83
C VAL A 124 5.86 21.52 4.89
N SER A 125 6.77 22.44 5.21
CA SER A 125 8.19 22.15 5.43
C SER A 125 8.88 23.27 6.22
N PHE A 126 10.17 23.12 6.53
CA PHE A 126 10.96 24.14 7.25
C PHE A 126 11.55 25.23 6.35
N GLU A 127 11.44 25.11 5.03
CA GLU A 127 11.88 26.12 4.07
C GLU A 127 10.74 26.44 3.10
N PRO A 128 10.69 27.62 2.48
CA PRO A 128 9.69 27.91 1.45
C PRO A 128 9.88 27.00 0.23
N LEU A 129 8.78 26.54 -0.36
CA LEU A 129 8.79 25.75 -1.59
C LEU A 129 9.42 26.54 -2.73
N LYS A 130 10.55 26.07 -3.28
CA LYS A 130 11.30 26.81 -4.32
C LYS A 130 10.62 26.78 -5.68
N THR A 131 9.94 25.68 -6.02
CA THR A 131 9.23 25.54 -7.30
C THR A 131 7.90 24.80 -7.14
N SER A 132 6.83 25.42 -7.66
CA SER A 132 5.49 24.81 -7.78
C SER A 132 5.31 24.20 -9.18
N ALA A 133 6.21 23.28 -9.56
CA ALA A 133 6.07 22.56 -10.82
C ALA A 133 4.83 21.65 -10.80
N THR A 134 4.16 21.54 -11.94
CA THR A 134 3.09 20.56 -12.17
C THR A 134 3.67 19.30 -12.82
N CYS A 135 3.20 18.15 -12.37
CA CYS A 135 3.60 16.83 -12.83
C CYS A 135 2.36 16.06 -13.27
N ALA A 136 2.50 15.22 -14.30
CA ALA A 136 1.48 14.23 -14.63
C ALA A 136 1.35 13.20 -13.51
N VAL A 137 0.13 12.74 -13.24
CA VAL A 137 -0.12 11.67 -12.27
C VAL A 137 0.57 10.39 -12.72
N ARG A 138 1.64 10.02 -12.02
CA ARG A 138 2.38 8.77 -12.24
C ARG A 138 1.50 7.53 -12.00
N GLN A 139 1.48 6.62 -12.98
CA GLN A 139 0.89 5.29 -12.83
C GLN A 139 1.97 4.29 -12.37
N CYS A 140 1.59 3.32 -11.56
CA CYS A 140 2.45 2.21 -11.17
C CYS A 140 2.30 1.07 -12.18
N ASP A 141 3.42 0.54 -12.66
CA ASP A 141 3.50 -0.69 -13.43
C ASP A 141 4.44 -1.66 -12.71
N PHE A 142 3.83 -2.65 -12.04
CA PHE A 142 4.56 -3.70 -11.32
C PHE A 142 5.17 -4.75 -12.26
N VAL A 143 4.65 -4.88 -13.49
CA VAL A 143 5.16 -5.85 -14.47
C VAL A 143 6.49 -5.35 -15.04
N GLN A 144 6.54 -4.06 -15.37
CA GLN A 144 7.75 -3.41 -15.89
C GLN A 144 8.61 -2.76 -14.81
N CYS A 145 8.17 -2.81 -13.55
CA CYS A 145 8.83 -2.13 -12.43
C CYS A 145 9.03 -0.62 -12.71
N GLN A 146 8.02 0.01 -13.30
CA GLN A 146 7.99 1.44 -13.55
C GLN A 146 7.05 2.11 -12.55
N LEU A 147 7.53 2.98 -11.67
CA LEU A 147 8.87 3.56 -11.56
C LEU A 147 9.86 2.61 -10.86
N ALA A 148 11.17 2.77 -11.14
CA ALA A 148 12.22 1.85 -10.68
C ALA A 148 12.08 1.47 -9.20
N TRP A 149 11.85 2.45 -8.31
CA TRP A 149 11.67 2.24 -6.87
C TRP A 149 10.58 1.26 -6.45
N LEU A 150 9.65 0.88 -7.33
CA LEU A 150 8.63 -0.14 -7.06
C LEU A 150 9.24 -1.53 -6.90
N CYS A 151 10.35 -1.81 -7.57
CA CYS A 151 11.06 -3.09 -7.53
C CYS A 151 12.58 -2.93 -7.34
N ASP A 152 13.07 -1.71 -7.07
CA ASP A 152 14.51 -1.46 -7.00
C ASP A 152 15.08 -1.94 -5.66
N ASN A 153 16.20 -2.66 -5.74
CA ASN A 153 16.95 -3.22 -4.62
C ASN A 153 17.86 -2.19 -3.94
N ASP A 154 18.07 -1.02 -4.56
CA ASP A 154 19.13 -0.07 -4.15
C ASP A 154 18.75 0.80 -2.95
N THR A 155 17.49 0.79 -2.50
CA THR A 155 17.05 1.61 -1.37
C THR A 155 16.62 0.77 -0.18
N HIS A 156 17.63 0.25 0.53
CA HIS A 156 17.57 -0.34 1.85
C HIS A 156 16.72 0.51 2.81
N SER A 157 16.00 -0.17 3.71
CA SER A 157 15.11 0.45 4.71
C SER A 157 13.91 1.23 4.15
N GLN A 158 13.34 0.88 2.99
CA GLN A 158 12.08 1.43 2.52
C GLN A 158 10.87 0.54 2.86
N VAL A 159 9.68 1.14 2.93
CA VAL A 159 8.41 0.40 3.09
C VAL A 159 7.38 0.93 2.11
N LEU A 160 6.70 0.01 1.41
CA LEU A 160 5.57 0.36 0.55
C LEU A 160 4.29 0.51 1.38
N GLY A 161 3.65 1.67 1.26
CA GLY A 161 2.34 1.95 1.81
C GLY A 161 1.29 1.93 0.73
N VAL A 162 0.30 1.06 0.85
CA VAL A 162 -0.76 0.89 -0.16
C VAL A 162 -2.08 1.36 0.42
N SER A 163 -2.77 2.28 -0.26
CA SER A 163 -4.12 2.69 0.14
C SER A 163 -5.14 1.59 -0.15
N TYR A 164 -6.38 1.75 0.30
CA TYR A 164 -7.46 0.86 -0.12
C TYR A 164 -8.12 1.41 -1.38
N TYR A 165 -8.64 0.53 -2.23
CA TYR A 165 -9.40 0.95 -3.42
C TYR A 165 -10.74 1.63 -3.06
N THR A 166 -11.27 1.36 -1.86
CA THR A 166 -12.49 1.96 -1.29
C THR A 166 -12.23 3.27 -0.56
N ALA A 167 -10.96 3.64 -0.36
CA ALA A 167 -10.64 4.90 0.29
C ALA A 167 -11.08 6.07 -0.59
N SER A 168 -11.73 7.06 0.02
CA SER A 168 -11.99 8.32 -0.67
C SER A 168 -10.65 8.93 -1.12
N PRO A 169 -10.55 9.60 -2.28
CA PRO A 169 -9.27 10.12 -2.78
C PRO A 169 -8.48 10.96 -1.76
N HIS A 170 -9.18 11.77 -0.96
CA HIS A 170 -8.57 12.60 0.08
C HIS A 170 -8.06 11.82 1.31
N GLU A 171 -8.42 10.55 1.48
CA GLU A 171 -7.98 9.68 2.58
C GLU A 171 -6.83 8.75 2.17
N GLN A 172 -6.63 8.53 0.86
CA GLN A 172 -5.68 7.56 0.33
C GLN A 172 -4.26 7.74 0.88
N LEU A 173 -3.78 8.98 0.95
CA LEU A 173 -2.45 9.29 1.49
C LEU A 173 -2.32 8.90 2.97
N GLN A 174 -3.34 9.19 3.79
CA GLN A 174 -3.34 8.84 5.21
C GLN A 174 -3.40 7.32 5.42
N ILE A 175 -4.21 6.62 4.63
CA ILE A 175 -4.35 5.16 4.71
C ILE A 175 -3.06 4.47 4.26
N SER A 176 -2.47 4.92 3.15
CA SER A 176 -1.19 4.44 2.65
C SER A 176 -0.09 4.58 3.71
N GLU A 177 0.02 5.73 4.37
CA GLU A 177 0.98 5.99 5.45
C GLU A 177 0.75 5.09 6.69
N ARG A 178 -0.52 4.90 7.08
CA ARG A 178 -0.87 3.99 8.19
C ARG A 178 -0.47 2.55 7.90
N ASN A 179 -0.71 2.09 6.67
CA ASN A 179 -0.37 0.74 6.24
C ASN A 179 1.16 0.57 6.17
N ALA A 180 1.89 1.55 5.66
CA ALA A 180 3.36 1.55 5.71
C ALA A 180 3.90 1.50 7.15
N THR A 181 3.32 2.29 8.06
CA THR A 181 3.72 2.31 9.48
C THR A 181 3.48 0.95 10.14
N THR A 182 2.39 0.28 9.77
CA THR A 182 2.05 -1.06 10.28
C THR A 182 3.09 -2.08 9.82
N VAL A 183 3.42 -2.07 8.53
CA VAL A 183 4.48 -2.91 7.96
C VAL A 183 5.84 -2.64 8.62
N ALA A 184 6.23 -1.37 8.74
CA ALA A 184 7.50 -1.00 9.37
C ALA A 184 7.59 -1.49 10.84
N SER A 185 6.48 -1.48 11.57
CA SER A 185 6.44 -1.95 12.97
C SER A 185 6.70 -3.45 13.08
N PHE A 186 6.22 -4.26 12.12
CA PHE A 186 6.54 -5.69 12.03
C PHE A 186 8.03 -5.93 11.77
N LEU A 187 8.59 -5.18 10.81
CA LEU A 187 9.99 -5.31 10.42
C LEU A 187 10.95 -4.96 11.56
N MET A 188 10.64 -3.93 12.36
CA MET A 188 11.52 -3.55 13.46
C MET A 188 11.62 -4.62 14.55
N GLN A 189 10.48 -5.16 14.98
CA GLN A 189 10.44 -6.23 15.97
C GLN A 189 9.06 -6.89 15.92
N ALA A 190 9.05 -8.19 15.67
CA ALA A 190 7.87 -9.03 15.69
C ALA A 190 8.01 -10.12 16.76
N GLN A 191 6.90 -10.40 17.45
CA GLN A 191 6.73 -11.63 18.22
C GLN A 191 6.01 -12.62 17.33
N VAL A 192 6.63 -13.76 17.08
CA VAL A 192 6.05 -14.84 16.27
C VAL A 192 5.60 -15.96 17.20
N ASN A 193 4.31 -16.30 17.12
CA ASN A 193 3.72 -17.46 17.79
C ASN A 193 3.04 -18.33 16.72
N ALA A 194 3.68 -19.40 16.28
CA ALA A 194 3.15 -20.26 15.22
C ALA A 194 3.24 -21.75 15.56
N LYS A 195 2.30 -22.51 15.02
CA LYS A 195 2.28 -23.96 15.02
C LYS A 195 2.20 -24.47 13.58
N GLU A 196 3.12 -25.36 13.22
CA GLU A 196 3.14 -26.01 11.91
C GLU A 196 2.93 -27.51 12.09
N TYR A 197 2.04 -28.07 11.27
CA TYR A 197 1.76 -29.48 11.18
C TYR A 197 2.13 -29.95 9.78
N LEU A 198 3.14 -30.82 9.69
CA LEU A 198 3.50 -31.51 8.46
C LEU A 198 3.11 -32.97 8.56
N LYS A 199 2.25 -33.44 7.66
CA LYS A 199 1.84 -34.84 7.56
C LYS A 199 2.14 -35.37 6.16
N GLN A 200 3.05 -36.32 6.08
CA GLN A 200 3.39 -37.03 4.85
C GLN A 200 2.87 -38.45 4.90
N ARG A 201 2.26 -38.91 3.82
CA ARG A 201 1.71 -40.25 3.68
C ARG A 201 2.10 -40.84 2.34
N ALA A 202 2.65 -42.05 2.32
CA ALA A 202 2.86 -42.83 1.11
C ALA A 202 2.23 -44.20 1.27
N ILE A 203 1.31 -44.59 0.37
CA ILE A 203 0.66 -45.90 0.38
C ILE A 203 0.82 -46.55 -0.99
N SER A 204 1.25 -47.81 -1.00
CA SER A 204 1.15 -48.64 -2.20
C SER A 204 -0.21 -49.33 -2.26
N TYR A 205 -1.04 -48.99 -3.25
CA TYR A 205 -2.27 -49.72 -3.58
C TYR A 205 -2.17 -50.28 -4.99
N GLN A 206 -2.32 -51.60 -5.15
CA GLN A 206 -2.27 -52.28 -6.45
C GLN A 206 -1.00 -52.01 -7.29
N GLY A 207 0.14 -51.81 -6.64
CA GLY A 207 1.42 -51.53 -7.30
C GLY A 207 1.69 -50.05 -7.61
N ASN A 208 0.72 -49.16 -7.37
CA ASN A 208 0.89 -47.71 -7.51
C ASN A 208 1.13 -47.07 -6.13
N VAL A 209 2.20 -46.29 -6.01
CA VAL A 209 2.51 -45.52 -4.80
C VAL A 209 1.77 -44.19 -4.86
N HIS A 210 0.83 -43.99 -3.96
CA HIS A 210 0.15 -42.72 -3.72
C HIS A 210 0.89 -41.97 -2.61
N HIS A 211 1.46 -40.82 -2.95
CA HIS A 211 2.11 -39.92 -2.00
C HIS A 211 1.21 -38.70 -1.77
N GLU A 212 1.00 -38.35 -0.51
CA GLU A 212 0.19 -37.24 -0.04
C GLU A 212 1.02 -36.47 0.99
N VAL A 213 1.20 -35.17 0.79
CA VAL A 213 1.78 -34.27 1.78
C VAL A 213 0.70 -33.27 2.14
N ASN A 214 0.36 -33.21 3.42
CA ASN A 214 -0.53 -32.22 3.98
C ASN A 214 0.29 -31.33 4.91
N TYR A 215 0.20 -30.03 4.69
CA TYR A 215 0.88 -29.02 5.47
C TYR A 215 -0.16 -28.01 5.96
N ASN A 216 -0.16 -27.75 7.26
CA ASN A 216 -1.03 -26.76 7.87
C ASN A 216 -0.21 -25.88 8.81
N ARG A 217 -0.31 -24.56 8.64
CA ARG A 217 0.30 -23.55 9.50
C ARG A 217 -0.81 -22.73 10.13
N ASN A 218 -0.77 -22.60 11.45
CA ASN A 218 -1.56 -21.63 12.17
C ASN A 218 -0.63 -20.80 13.04
N GLY A 219 -0.64 -19.49 12.88
CA GLY A 219 0.25 -18.64 13.65
C GLY A 219 -0.17 -17.18 13.61
N GLU A 220 0.26 -16.47 14.63
CA GLU A 220 0.09 -15.04 14.77
C GLU A 220 1.46 -14.38 14.83
N VAL A 221 1.58 -13.25 14.15
CA VAL A 221 2.74 -12.39 14.20
C VAL A 221 2.27 -11.05 14.72
N ASP A 222 2.78 -10.67 15.88
CA ASP A 222 2.47 -9.41 16.55
C ASP A 222 3.61 -8.41 16.34
N ALA A 223 3.29 -7.20 15.88
CA ALA A 223 4.25 -6.10 15.90
C ALA A 223 4.50 -5.66 17.35
N ARG A 224 5.75 -5.76 17.80
CA ARG A 224 6.22 -5.27 19.12
C ARG A 224 7.11 -4.03 18.98
N GLY A 225 7.59 -3.72 17.78
CA GLY A 225 8.37 -2.53 17.51
C GLY A 225 7.57 -1.24 17.72
N THR A 226 8.24 -0.19 18.20
CA THR A 226 7.65 1.15 18.24
C THR A 226 7.45 1.70 16.82
N PRO A 227 6.35 2.40 16.50
CA PRO A 227 6.12 2.89 15.15
C PRO A 227 7.29 3.70 14.60
N THR A 228 7.90 3.23 13.51
CA THR A 228 8.96 3.96 12.82
C THR A 228 8.39 5.26 12.29
N ARG A 229 9.11 6.37 12.48
CA ARG A 229 8.75 7.65 11.89
C ARG A 229 9.08 7.60 10.41
N LEU A 230 8.05 7.56 9.58
CA LEU A 230 8.15 7.43 8.13
C LEU A 230 7.81 8.75 7.45
N ALA A 231 8.44 9.02 6.31
CA ALA A 231 8.04 10.07 5.39
C ALA A 231 7.78 9.50 4.01
N LEU A 232 6.76 10.03 3.33
CA LEU A 232 6.54 9.75 1.92
C LEU A 232 7.69 10.35 1.11
N HIS A 233 8.31 9.55 0.25
CA HIS A 233 9.31 10.01 -0.69
C HIS A 233 8.75 10.13 -2.10
N GLN A 234 8.03 9.11 -2.55
CA GLN A 234 7.47 9.01 -3.90
C GLN A 234 6.13 8.28 -3.88
N SER A 235 5.22 8.59 -4.80
CA SER A 235 3.99 7.82 -4.98
C SER A 235 3.58 7.69 -6.44
N CYS A 236 2.78 6.67 -6.71
CA CYS A 236 2.11 6.44 -7.99
C CYS A 236 0.71 5.85 -7.75
N GLN A 237 -0.11 5.83 -8.80
CA GLN A 237 -1.46 5.28 -8.78
C GLN A 237 -1.50 3.93 -9.50
N TYR A 238 -2.15 2.94 -8.92
CA TYR A 238 -2.47 1.67 -9.55
C TYR A 238 -3.99 1.48 -9.52
N GLY A 239 -4.64 1.73 -10.66
CA GLY A 239 -6.09 1.84 -10.71
C GLY A 239 -6.59 2.95 -9.79
N SER A 240 -7.42 2.61 -8.80
CA SER A 240 -7.91 3.53 -7.77
C SER A 240 -7.08 3.52 -6.47
N THR A 241 -5.93 2.87 -6.45
CA THR A 241 -5.10 2.70 -5.25
C THR A 241 -3.82 3.52 -5.34
N LEU A 242 -3.54 4.31 -4.30
CA LEU A 242 -2.28 5.03 -4.14
C LEU A 242 -1.24 4.12 -3.49
N ILE A 243 -0.10 3.98 -4.15
CA ILE A 243 1.09 3.31 -3.61
C ILE A 243 2.12 4.38 -3.31
N GLY A 244 2.59 4.40 -2.08
CA GLY A 244 3.62 5.32 -1.60
C GLY A 244 4.87 4.59 -1.15
N GLN A 245 6.03 5.09 -1.54
CA GLN A 245 7.33 4.73 -1.00
C GLN A 245 7.59 5.56 0.26
N TYR A 246 7.64 4.88 1.41
CA TYR A 246 7.94 5.50 2.68
C TYR A 246 9.33 5.13 3.15
N LYS A 247 10.06 6.09 3.70
CA LYS A 247 11.38 5.87 4.29
C LYS A 247 11.41 6.34 5.74
N PRO A 248 12.13 5.65 6.63
CA PRO A 248 12.34 6.10 8.00
C PRO A 248 13.07 7.43 8.04
N VAL A 249 13.01 8.11 9.19
CA VAL A 249 13.98 9.16 9.53
C VAL A 249 15.38 8.63 9.28
N ASP A 250 16.21 9.41 8.57
CA ASP A 250 17.63 9.13 8.33
C ASP A 250 18.34 8.88 9.68
N GLN A 251 18.19 7.66 10.23
CA GLN A 251 19.25 7.05 11.01
C GLN A 251 20.32 6.84 9.96
N ALA A 252 21.38 7.64 10.05
CA ALA A 252 22.55 7.58 9.19
C ALA A 252 22.69 6.16 8.66
N VAL A 253 22.55 6.01 7.33
CA VAL A 253 22.77 4.77 6.59
C VAL A 253 23.97 4.12 7.25
N LEU A 254 23.70 3.20 8.18
CA LEU A 254 24.72 2.55 8.99
C LEU A 254 25.34 1.65 7.96
N ASN A 255 26.42 2.14 7.33
CA ASN A 255 27.20 1.52 6.27
C ASN A 255 26.59 0.17 5.94
N ALA A 256 25.61 0.16 5.04
CA ALA A 256 24.95 -1.09 4.67
C ALA A 256 26.10 -2.04 4.35
N PRO A 257 26.29 -3.12 5.13
CA PRO A 257 27.38 -4.03 4.84
C PRO A 257 27.18 -4.43 3.39
N VAL A 258 28.24 -4.31 2.58
CA VAL A 258 28.25 -4.84 1.22
C VAL A 258 27.64 -6.23 1.33
N LEU A 259 26.43 -6.42 0.79
CA LEU A 259 25.70 -7.67 0.95
C LEU A 259 26.64 -8.77 0.48
N PRO A 260 26.99 -9.74 1.34
CA PRO A 260 27.61 -10.97 0.89
C PRO A 260 26.77 -11.58 -0.24
N ASP A 261 27.35 -12.47 -1.05
CA ASP A 261 26.59 -13.19 -2.09
C ASP A 261 25.25 -13.70 -1.52
N ILE A 262 24.13 -13.37 -2.18
CA ILE A 262 22.77 -13.76 -1.79
C ILE A 262 22.70 -15.26 -1.49
N ASN A 263 23.50 -16.07 -2.20
CA ASN A 263 23.60 -17.51 -1.97
C ASN A 263 24.17 -17.84 -0.58
N ASP A 264 25.19 -17.12 -0.12
CA ASP A 264 25.80 -17.31 1.21
C ASP A 264 24.83 -16.89 2.32
N MET A 265 24.10 -15.79 2.13
CA MET A 265 23.10 -15.31 3.09
C MET A 265 21.88 -16.24 3.22
N THR A 266 21.46 -16.83 2.10
CA THR A 266 20.39 -17.83 2.07
C THR A 266 20.86 -19.13 2.73
N GLN A 267 22.09 -19.58 2.47
CA GLN A 267 22.67 -20.77 3.10
C GLN A 267 22.88 -20.61 4.60
N GLN A 268 23.16 -19.39 5.07
CA GLN A 268 23.25 -19.07 6.49
C GLN A 268 21.89 -18.87 7.17
N GLY A 269 20.77 -18.96 6.44
CA GLY A 269 19.42 -18.79 6.99
C GLY A 269 19.08 -17.35 7.40
N LYS A 270 19.90 -16.37 7.00
CA LYS A 270 19.70 -14.96 7.36
C LYS A 270 18.77 -14.24 6.38
N LEU A 271 18.73 -14.68 5.13
CA LEU A 271 17.80 -14.18 4.14
C LEU A 271 16.66 -15.19 3.96
N VAL A 272 15.42 -14.76 4.10
CA VAL A 272 14.25 -15.60 3.89
C VAL A 272 13.27 -14.99 2.91
N LEU A 273 12.49 -15.85 2.28
CA LEU A 273 11.39 -15.50 1.40
C LEU A 273 10.07 -15.75 2.13
N GLY A 274 9.20 -14.74 2.15
CA GLY A 274 7.79 -14.92 2.44
C GLY A 274 6.96 -14.72 1.18
N ALA A 275 5.85 -15.43 1.10
CA ALA A 275 4.95 -15.35 -0.04
C ALA A 275 3.48 -15.32 0.36
N PHE A 276 2.64 -14.75 -0.51
CA PHE A 276 1.19 -14.84 -0.41
C PHE A 276 0.55 -14.95 -1.80
N GLY A 277 -0.47 -15.82 -1.93
CA GLY A 277 -1.29 -15.93 -3.14
C GLY A 277 -0.80 -16.89 -4.23
N GLU A 278 0.27 -17.66 -3.99
CA GLU A 278 0.85 -18.58 -5.01
C GLU A 278 -0.13 -19.66 -5.51
N ASP A 279 -0.99 -20.13 -4.60
CA ASP A 279 -2.05 -21.10 -4.79
C ASP A 279 -3.35 -20.49 -5.37
N GLY A 280 -3.34 -19.19 -5.67
CA GLY A 280 -4.52 -18.44 -6.11
C GLY A 280 -5.41 -17.98 -4.95
N THR A 281 -4.95 -18.08 -3.70
CA THR A 281 -5.67 -17.55 -2.55
C THR A 281 -5.67 -16.02 -2.58
N MET A 282 -6.85 -15.44 -2.39
CA MET A 282 -7.04 -14.01 -2.22
C MET A 282 -7.31 -13.69 -0.75
N THR A 283 -6.94 -12.49 -0.30
CA THR A 283 -7.27 -12.06 1.05
C THR A 283 -8.80 -11.92 1.18
N SER A 284 -9.34 -12.14 2.38
CA SER A 284 -10.79 -12.04 2.60
C SER A 284 -11.38 -10.65 2.31
N ASP A 285 -10.55 -9.63 2.32
CA ASP A 285 -10.90 -8.22 2.06
C ASP A 285 -10.50 -7.74 0.65
N ASN A 286 -9.85 -8.58 -0.16
CA ASN A 286 -9.28 -8.26 -1.48
C ASN A 286 -8.32 -7.06 -1.48
N LEU A 287 -7.68 -6.76 -0.35
CA LEU A 287 -6.79 -5.61 -0.21
C LEU A 287 -5.33 -6.01 -0.44
N LEU A 288 -4.67 -5.34 -1.39
CA LEU A 288 -3.25 -5.53 -1.68
C LEU A 288 -2.37 -5.27 -0.45
N SER A 289 -2.72 -4.30 0.39
CA SER A 289 -2.02 -4.04 1.66
C SER A 289 -2.12 -5.21 2.64
N THR A 290 -3.26 -5.91 2.69
CA THR A 290 -3.42 -7.13 3.49
C THR A 290 -2.55 -8.26 2.93
N ALA A 291 -2.49 -8.43 1.61
CA ALA A 291 -1.64 -9.43 0.98
C ALA A 291 -0.15 -9.19 1.25
N ILE A 292 0.30 -7.93 1.14
CA ILE A 292 1.67 -7.53 1.50
C ILE A 292 1.96 -7.82 2.97
N ARG A 293 1.04 -7.45 3.88
CA ARG A 293 1.19 -7.74 5.31
C ARG A 293 1.34 -9.24 5.56
N LEU A 294 0.52 -10.08 4.93
CA LEU A 294 0.58 -11.53 5.10
C LEU A 294 1.89 -12.12 4.56
N ALA A 295 2.39 -11.68 3.41
CA ALA A 295 3.69 -12.11 2.89
C ALA A 295 4.86 -11.72 3.82
N ILE A 296 4.78 -10.55 4.48
CA ILE A 296 5.77 -10.14 5.49
C ILE A 296 5.67 -10.99 6.74
N GLN A 297 4.46 -11.29 7.22
CA GLN A 297 4.27 -12.19 8.36
C GLN A 297 4.78 -13.61 8.06
N ASP A 298 4.56 -14.09 6.83
CA ASP A 298 5.09 -15.36 6.34
C ASP A 298 6.62 -15.39 6.38
N ALA A 299 7.28 -14.34 5.86
CA ALA A 299 8.74 -14.20 5.94
C ALA A 299 9.24 -14.13 7.39
N LEU A 300 8.55 -13.41 8.29
CA LEU A 300 8.93 -13.33 9.71
C LEU A 300 8.80 -14.69 10.42
N ILE A 301 7.82 -15.51 10.03
CA ILE A 301 7.70 -16.89 10.52
C ILE A 301 8.90 -17.73 10.06
N GLU A 302 9.33 -17.59 8.80
CA GLU A 302 10.53 -18.28 8.30
C GLU A 302 11.82 -17.81 9.01
N LEU A 303 11.96 -16.50 9.28
CA LEU A 303 13.07 -16.01 10.12
C LEU A 303 13.03 -16.64 11.52
N ALA A 304 11.85 -16.68 12.14
CA ALA A 304 11.68 -17.26 13.47
C ALA A 304 12.03 -18.74 13.50
N LYS A 305 11.71 -19.50 12.45
CA LYS A 305 12.08 -20.91 12.30
C LYS A 305 13.59 -21.10 12.23
N ASN A 306 14.29 -20.25 11.48
CA ASN A 306 15.75 -20.31 11.38
C ASN A 306 16.42 -20.01 12.72
N LYS A 307 15.80 -19.15 13.54
CA LYS A 307 16.26 -18.83 14.89
C LYS A 307 16.01 -19.95 15.90
N GLY A 308 14.82 -20.54 15.86
CA GLY A 308 14.44 -21.60 16.80
C GLY A 308 13.09 -22.21 16.52
N ILE A 309 13.03 -23.55 16.54
CA ILE A 309 11.80 -24.33 16.55
C ILE A 309 11.82 -25.32 17.71
N THR A 310 10.67 -25.46 18.38
CA THR A 310 10.43 -26.55 19.32
C THR A 310 9.65 -27.64 18.60
N ILE A 311 10.19 -28.85 18.57
CA ILE A 311 9.52 -30.00 17.96
C ILE A 311 8.70 -30.68 19.05
N GLU A 312 7.37 -30.57 19.00
CA GLU A 312 6.47 -31.11 20.04
C GLU A 312 6.18 -32.59 19.80
N THR A 313 5.94 -32.98 18.55
CA THR A 313 5.67 -34.37 18.19
C THR A 313 6.36 -34.74 16.88
N GLN A 314 6.96 -35.93 16.86
CA GLN A 314 7.42 -36.59 15.64
C GLN A 314 6.85 -38.01 15.65
N VAL A 315 5.92 -38.27 14.75
CA VAL A 315 5.44 -39.61 14.44
C VAL A 315 6.04 -39.95 13.10
N ALA A 316 6.86 -41.00 13.02
CA ALA A 316 7.36 -41.49 11.74
C ALA A 316 6.97 -42.95 11.57
N VAL A 317 6.34 -43.25 10.44
CA VAL A 317 6.13 -44.59 9.94
C VAL A 317 6.74 -44.57 8.55
N THR A 318 7.65 -45.46 8.25
CA THR A 318 8.21 -45.71 6.91
C THR A 318 7.95 -47.19 6.63
N GLN A 319 7.87 -47.63 5.37
CA GLN A 319 7.85 -49.08 5.14
C GLN A 319 8.66 -49.50 3.93
N HIS A 320 9.32 -50.62 4.15
CA HIS A 320 10.15 -51.35 3.22
C HIS A 320 9.42 -52.60 2.74
N LYS A 321 9.42 -52.86 1.42
CA LYS A 321 8.87 -54.06 0.76
C LYS A 321 7.41 -54.37 1.13
N GLY A 322 6.55 -53.37 0.99
CA GLY A 322 5.09 -53.47 1.18
C GLY A 322 4.39 -52.13 1.50
N HIS A 323 5.21 -51.08 1.69
CA HIS A 323 5.03 -49.61 1.68
C HIS A 323 3.87 -48.88 2.42
N TYR A 324 4.24 -48.18 3.52
CA TYR A 324 3.51 -47.22 4.34
C TYR A 324 4.52 -46.22 4.92
N LEU A 325 4.57 -45.03 4.32
CA LEU A 325 5.15 -43.85 4.98
C LEU A 325 3.98 -43.09 5.64
N LEU A 326 4.04 -42.79 6.93
CA LEU A 326 3.20 -41.85 7.65
C LEU A 326 4.12 -41.06 8.58
N GLU A 327 4.56 -39.91 8.13
CA GLU A 327 5.32 -38.98 8.95
C GLU A 327 4.37 -37.86 9.38
N SER A 328 4.38 -37.48 10.64
CA SER A 328 3.66 -36.35 11.20
C SER A 328 4.61 -35.62 12.12
N SER A 329 4.83 -34.34 11.87
CA SER A 329 5.63 -33.49 12.74
C SER A 329 4.82 -32.27 13.14
N GLU A 330 4.86 -31.93 14.43
CA GLU A 330 4.35 -30.68 14.97
C GLU A 330 5.52 -29.82 15.44
N PHE A 331 5.57 -28.59 14.93
CA PHE A 331 6.55 -27.59 15.27
C PHE A 331 5.85 -26.41 15.93
N THR A 332 6.37 -25.98 17.07
CA THR A 332 5.98 -24.74 17.74
C THR A 332 7.11 -23.73 17.63
N ILE A 333 6.76 -22.53 17.19
CA ILE A 333 7.65 -21.39 17.00
C ILE A 333 7.19 -20.31 17.96
N ASN A 334 8.07 -19.88 18.85
CA ASN A 334 7.83 -18.79 19.79
C ASN A 334 9.10 -17.95 19.92
N GLU A 335 9.25 -16.98 19.02
CA GLU A 335 10.49 -16.23 18.88
C GLU A 335 10.23 -14.74 18.66
N HIS A 336 11.20 -13.94 19.09
CA HIS A 336 11.28 -12.54 18.72
C HIS A 336 12.23 -12.39 17.54
N VAL A 337 11.77 -11.77 16.46
CA VAL A 337 12.57 -11.55 15.25
C VAL A 337 12.50 -10.10 14.79
N SER A 338 13.55 -9.66 14.11
CA SER A 338 13.63 -8.38 13.43
C SER A 338 14.18 -8.62 12.04
N GLY A 339 13.64 -7.90 11.06
CA GLY A 339 14.02 -8.06 9.66
C GLY A 339 14.13 -6.72 8.94
N GLU A 340 15.07 -6.64 8.01
CA GLU A 340 15.12 -5.59 7.00
C GLU A 340 14.45 -6.08 5.72
N LEU A 341 13.54 -5.27 5.17
CA LEU A 341 12.93 -5.53 3.86
C LEU A 341 13.98 -5.25 2.78
N ILE A 342 14.46 -6.31 2.14
CA ILE A 342 15.44 -6.23 1.06
C ILE A 342 14.74 -5.96 -0.27
N ASP A 343 13.70 -6.73 -0.57
CA ASP A 343 12.94 -6.60 -1.80
C ASP A 343 11.47 -7.02 -1.59
N LEU A 344 10.59 -6.46 -2.40
CA LEU A 344 9.18 -6.79 -2.48
C LEU A 344 8.78 -6.84 -3.96
N LYS A 345 8.32 -8.01 -4.39
CA LYS A 345 7.84 -8.23 -5.75
C LYS A 345 6.35 -8.52 -5.75
N ILE A 346 5.63 -7.83 -6.62
CA ILE A 346 4.19 -8.02 -6.84
C ILE A 346 3.99 -8.55 -8.25
N GLN A 347 3.34 -9.71 -8.36
CA GLN A 347 2.91 -10.28 -9.62
C GLN A 347 1.41 -10.49 -9.62
N TYR A 348 0.80 -10.64 -10.79
CA TYR A 348 -0.62 -10.98 -10.91
C TYR A 348 -0.75 -12.30 -11.68
N LYS A 349 -1.48 -13.25 -11.09
CA LYS A 349 -1.80 -14.55 -11.70
C LYS A 349 -3.31 -14.71 -11.69
N ASN A 350 -3.92 -14.67 -12.88
CA ASN A 350 -5.38 -14.71 -13.04
C ASN A 350 -6.10 -13.65 -12.18
N ASP A 351 -5.63 -12.40 -12.24
CA ASP A 351 -6.13 -11.25 -11.47
C ASP A 351 -5.96 -11.33 -9.94
N VAL A 352 -5.33 -12.39 -9.43
CA VAL A 352 -4.95 -12.52 -8.01
C VAL A 352 -3.52 -12.00 -7.81
N PRO A 353 -3.29 -11.08 -6.86
CA PRO A 353 -1.95 -10.61 -6.55
C PRO A 353 -1.15 -11.71 -5.83
N VAL A 354 0.03 -12.02 -6.36
CA VAL A 354 1.04 -12.88 -5.73
C VAL A 354 2.15 -11.98 -5.23
N ILE A 355 2.40 -12.00 -3.92
CA ILE A 355 3.37 -11.14 -3.26
C ILE A 355 4.54 -11.98 -2.80
N TYR A 356 5.76 -11.53 -3.10
CA TYR A 356 7.01 -12.10 -2.62
C TYR A 356 7.77 -11.04 -1.85
N VAL A 357 8.30 -11.41 -0.69
CA VAL A 357 9.02 -10.52 0.22
C VAL A 357 10.31 -11.19 0.63
N TRP A 358 11.44 -10.49 0.44
CA TRP A 358 12.74 -10.93 0.94
C TRP A 358 13.09 -10.16 2.20
N LEU A 359 13.24 -10.88 3.32
CA LEU A 359 13.66 -10.30 4.59
C LEU A 359 15.04 -10.79 4.99
N LEU A 360 15.90 -9.86 5.39
CA LEU A 360 17.19 -10.12 6.00
C LEU A 360 17.10 -9.99 7.52
N GLU A 361 17.53 -11.00 8.26
CA GLU A 361 17.68 -10.94 9.71
C GLU A 361 18.59 -9.77 10.14
N LYS A 362 18.16 -9.02 11.15
CA LYS A 362 18.88 -7.86 11.70
C LYS A 362 19.54 -8.15 13.04
#